data_AF-A0A2M7T6U2-F1
#
_entry.id   AF-A0A2M7T6U2-F1
#
_cell.length_a   1.000
_cell.length_b   1.000
_cell.length_c   1.000
_cell.angle_alpha   90.00
_cell.angle_beta   90.00
_cell.angle_gamma   90.00
#
_symmetry.space_group_name_H-M   'P 1'
#
loop_
_entity.id
_entity.type
_entity.pdbx_description
1 polymer ?
#
loop_
_entity_poly.entity_id
_entity_poly.type
_entity_poly.pdbx_seq_one_letter_code
_entity_poly.pdbx_strand_id
1 'polypeptide(L)'
;LSAKPYIDQANLYTLQAMAEYEKAPSTFLIPSIDKAREELGKQLPKLRDITTNMKLALDVLPGVLGSQTPRRYFLAIQNNAELRATGGLIGNYGIITMDKGKLSLTDFNEILKLQNMNPHAVNAPKDYLARYGQFQATSIWSNTNMSPDFPTVSRILLNLYGSVTGVSLDGVITIDPVGLQYLLTAIGPVDLPGESIIIDEHNVVNWTLI
;
A
#
# COMPACT_ATOMS: atom_id res chain seq x y z
N LEU A 1 -7.79 -17.84 4.85
CA LEU A 1 -9.21 -17.85 4.45
C LEU A 1 -10.12 -18.56 5.45
N SER A 2 -9.70 -19.69 6.04
CA SER A 2 -10.47 -20.42 7.07
C SER A 2 -10.89 -19.58 8.28
N ALA A 3 -10.14 -18.52 8.63
CA ALA A 3 -10.47 -17.61 9.72
C ALA A 3 -11.60 -16.61 9.42
N LYS A 4 -11.98 -16.41 8.14
CA LYS A 4 -12.90 -15.35 7.72
C LYS A 4 -14.27 -15.40 8.41
N PRO A 5 -14.96 -16.55 8.50
CA PRO A 5 -16.27 -16.61 9.17
C PRO A 5 -16.20 -16.17 10.65
N TYR A 6 -15.11 -16.54 11.35
CA TYR A 6 -14.90 -16.16 12.75
C TYR A 6 -14.68 -14.66 12.92
N ILE A 7 -13.90 -14.04 12.02
CA ILE A 7 -13.68 -12.59 12.05
C ILE A 7 -14.94 -11.82 11.66
N ASP A 8 -15.70 -12.29 10.67
CA ASP A 8 -16.99 -11.69 10.30
C ASP A 8 -17.97 -11.72 11.49
N GLN A 9 -18.04 -12.85 12.19
CA GLN A 9 -18.86 -13.01 13.39
C GLN A 9 -18.37 -12.14 14.56
N ALA A 10 -17.06 -12.09 14.80
CA ALA A 10 -16.47 -11.25 15.85
C ALA A 10 -16.74 -9.75 15.60
N ASN A 11 -16.64 -9.31 14.34
CA ASN A 11 -16.97 -7.95 13.96
C ASN A 11 -18.46 -7.64 14.21
N LEU A 12 -19.36 -8.54 13.80
CA LEU A 12 -20.80 -8.40 14.04
C LEU A 12 -21.13 -8.28 15.53
N TYR A 13 -20.60 -9.18 16.36
CA TYR A 13 -20.83 -9.14 17.82
C TYR A 13 -20.25 -7.89 18.47
N THR A 14 -19.10 -7.42 18.00
CA THR A 14 -18.51 -6.18 18.51
C THR A 14 -19.40 -4.97 18.20
N LEU A 15 -19.93 -4.88 16.97
CA LEU A 15 -20.86 -3.82 16.58
C LEU A 15 -22.17 -3.88 17.36
N GLN A 16 -22.71 -5.07 17.61
CA GLN A 16 -23.89 -5.26 18.47
C GLN A 16 -23.61 -4.82 19.91
N ALA A 17 -22.46 -5.21 20.48
CA ALA A 17 -22.08 -4.81 21.83
C ALA A 17 -21.92 -3.29 21.96
N MET A 18 -21.39 -2.61 20.94
CA MET A 18 -21.35 -1.14 20.89
C MET A 18 -22.74 -0.52 20.86
N ALA A 19 -23.65 -1.02 20.03
CA ALA A 19 -25.01 -0.52 19.95
C ALA A 19 -25.78 -0.70 21.28
N GLU A 20 -25.56 -1.83 21.97
CA GLU A 20 -26.15 -2.06 23.30
C GLU A 20 -25.49 -1.20 24.38
N TYR A 21 -24.18 -0.98 24.31
CA TYR A 21 -23.46 -0.07 25.19
C TYR A 21 -23.97 1.38 25.12
N GLU A 22 -24.30 1.86 23.92
CA GLU A 22 -24.85 3.21 23.71
C GLU A 22 -26.25 3.36 24.31
N LYS A 23 -27.06 2.30 24.29
CA LYS A 23 -28.40 2.28 24.89
C LYS A 23 -28.37 2.08 26.41
N ALA A 24 -27.29 1.51 26.94
CA ALA A 24 -27.17 1.19 28.36
C ALA A 24 -27.16 2.48 29.22
N PRO A 25 -27.88 2.50 30.35
CA PRO A 25 -27.89 3.64 31.26
C PRO A 25 -26.47 4.11 31.61
N SER A 26 -26.28 5.43 31.68
CA SER A 26 -24.99 6.07 31.98
C SER A 26 -25.01 6.89 33.27
N THR A 27 -26.14 6.92 33.98
CA THR A 27 -26.35 7.71 35.20
C THR A 27 -27.04 6.87 36.27
N PHE A 28 -26.87 7.25 37.53
CA PHE A 28 -27.46 6.57 38.70
C PHE A 28 -27.05 5.09 38.81
N LEU A 29 -25.85 4.76 38.34
CA LEU A 29 -25.25 3.44 38.49
C LEU A 29 -24.54 3.33 39.85
N ILE A 30 -24.54 2.13 40.44
CA ILE A 30 -23.67 1.85 41.57
C ILE A 30 -22.20 1.84 41.10
N PRO A 31 -21.23 2.19 41.97
CA PRO A 31 -19.84 2.40 41.55
C PRO A 31 -19.18 1.22 40.81
N SER A 32 -19.53 -0.02 41.16
CA SER A 32 -18.99 -1.22 40.51
C SER A 32 -19.47 -1.38 39.06
N ILE A 33 -20.74 -1.07 38.78
CA ILE A 33 -21.32 -1.13 37.43
C ILE A 33 -20.81 0.04 36.60
N ASP A 34 -20.71 1.22 37.20
CA ASP A 34 -20.20 2.41 36.52
C ASP A 34 -18.75 2.20 36.05
N LYS A 35 -17.88 1.71 36.92
CA LYS A 35 -16.49 1.36 36.57
C LYS A 35 -16.41 0.29 35.47
N ALA A 36 -17.25 -0.75 35.53
CA ALA A 36 -17.29 -1.77 34.49
C ALA A 36 -17.74 -1.20 33.14
N ARG A 37 -18.72 -0.29 33.14
CA ARG A 37 -19.18 0.42 31.96
C ARG A 37 -18.09 1.33 31.37
N GLU A 38 -17.35 2.06 32.21
CA GLU A 38 -16.23 2.88 31.75
C GLU A 38 -15.15 2.03 31.08
N GLU A 39 -14.78 0.90 31.70
CA GLU A 39 -13.75 0.01 31.15
C GLU A 39 -14.20 -0.60 29.82
N LEU A 40 -15.46 -1.05 29.75
CA LEU A 40 -16.05 -1.55 28.50
C LEU A 40 -16.04 -0.48 27.41
N GLY A 41 -16.32 0.78 27.75
CA GLY A 41 -16.26 1.93 26.84
C GLY A 41 -14.87 2.20 26.27
N LYS A 42 -13.81 1.88 27.01
CA LYS A 42 -12.42 2.00 26.54
C LYS A 42 -12.01 0.84 25.63
N GLN A 43 -12.56 -0.35 25.85
CA GLN A 43 -12.19 -1.56 25.12
C GLN A 43 -12.98 -1.74 23.82
N LEU A 44 -14.28 -1.41 23.82
CA LEU A 44 -15.16 -1.62 22.66
C LEU A 44 -14.67 -0.93 21.37
N PRO A 45 -14.23 0.35 21.38
CA PRO A 45 -13.70 0.98 20.18
C PRO A 45 -12.45 0.29 19.64
N LYS A 46 -11.54 -0.15 20.53
CA LYS A 46 -10.33 -0.88 20.13
C LYS A 46 -10.69 -2.22 19.48
N LEU A 47 -11.63 -2.95 20.08
CA LEU A 47 -12.09 -4.23 19.55
C LEU A 47 -12.78 -4.05 18.18
N ARG A 48 -13.57 -2.99 18.03
CA ARG A 48 -14.19 -2.63 16.75
C ARG A 48 -13.11 -2.40 15.71
N ASP A 49 -12.12 -1.58 16.02
CA ASP A 49 -11.05 -1.24 15.07
C ASP A 49 -10.28 -2.49 14.64
N ILE A 50 -9.92 -3.37 15.59
CA ILE A 50 -9.26 -4.64 15.30
C ILE A 50 -10.13 -5.51 14.38
N THR A 51 -11.37 -5.77 14.76
CA THR A 51 -12.25 -6.70 14.03
C THR A 51 -12.67 -6.15 12.67
N THR A 52 -12.89 -4.84 12.56
CA THR A 52 -13.19 -4.15 11.29
C THR A 52 -12.00 -4.19 10.35
N ASN A 53 -10.80 -3.87 10.85
CA ASN A 53 -9.58 -3.89 10.04
C ASN A 53 -9.22 -5.31 9.59
N MET A 54 -9.34 -6.31 10.48
CA MET A 54 -9.15 -7.72 10.12
C MET A 54 -10.16 -8.19 9.09
N LYS A 55 -11.43 -7.81 9.24
CA LYS A 55 -12.47 -8.11 8.26
C LYS A 55 -12.13 -7.51 6.90
N LEU A 56 -11.82 -6.22 6.86
CA LEU A 56 -11.41 -5.54 5.63
C LEU A 56 -10.20 -6.21 4.99
N ALA A 57 -9.18 -6.54 5.78
CA ALA A 57 -8.00 -7.25 5.30
C ALA A 57 -8.37 -8.62 4.70
N LEU A 58 -9.22 -9.41 5.35
CA LEU A 58 -9.65 -10.71 4.85
C LEU A 58 -10.58 -10.62 3.63
N ASP A 59 -11.30 -9.52 3.46
CA ASP A 59 -12.14 -9.25 2.29
C ASP A 59 -11.29 -8.82 1.08
N VAL A 60 -10.19 -8.08 1.30
CA VAL A 60 -9.38 -7.47 0.22
C VAL A 60 -8.12 -8.28 -0.13
N LEU A 61 -7.35 -8.71 0.88
CA LEU A 61 -6.04 -9.35 0.68
C LEU A 61 -6.08 -10.56 -0.26
N PRO A 62 -7.07 -11.48 -0.21
CA PRO A 62 -7.10 -12.61 -1.13
C PRO A 62 -7.16 -12.18 -2.60
N GLY A 63 -7.85 -11.08 -2.91
CA GLY A 63 -7.89 -10.51 -4.25
C GLY A 63 -6.55 -9.91 -4.66
N VAL A 64 -5.91 -9.18 -3.72
CA VAL A 64 -4.59 -8.57 -3.92
C VAL A 64 -3.51 -9.64 -4.16
N LEU A 65 -3.57 -10.73 -3.40
CA LEU A 65 -2.63 -11.86 -3.45
C LEU A 65 -2.90 -12.84 -4.60
N GLY A 66 -3.82 -12.51 -5.50
CA GLY A 66 -4.13 -13.32 -6.68
C GLY A 66 -4.70 -14.70 -6.36
N SER A 67 -5.61 -14.78 -5.38
CA SER A 67 -6.18 -16.07 -4.94
C SER A 67 -6.99 -16.80 -6.02
N GLN A 68 -7.63 -16.07 -6.93
CA GLN A 68 -8.40 -16.63 -8.04
C GLN A 68 -7.66 -16.53 -9.38
N THR A 69 -7.10 -15.36 -9.66
CA THR A 69 -6.33 -15.06 -10.87
C THR A 69 -5.03 -14.36 -10.47
N PRO A 70 -3.90 -14.63 -11.15
CA PRO A 70 -2.67 -13.88 -10.91
C PRO A 70 -2.90 -12.38 -11.02
N ARG A 71 -2.27 -11.62 -10.12
CA ARG A 71 -2.28 -10.14 -10.13
C ARG A 71 -0.88 -9.61 -10.35
N ARG A 72 -0.74 -8.60 -11.21
CA ARG A 72 0.53 -7.96 -11.55
C ARG A 72 0.51 -6.50 -11.14
N TYR A 73 1.50 -6.07 -10.36
CA TYR A 73 1.60 -4.71 -9.86
C TYR A 73 2.87 -4.05 -10.34
N PHE A 74 2.75 -2.78 -10.72
CA PHE A 74 3.91 -1.92 -10.92
C PHE A 74 4.47 -1.55 -9.54
N LEU A 75 5.68 -2.01 -9.22
CA LEU A 75 6.41 -1.57 -8.04
C LEU A 75 7.22 -0.32 -8.41
N ALA A 76 6.85 0.85 -7.89
CA ALA A 76 7.63 2.07 -8.04
C ALA A 76 8.51 2.28 -6.81
N ILE A 77 9.82 2.29 -7.01
CA ILE A 77 10.80 2.41 -5.94
C ILE A 77 11.27 3.86 -5.90
N GLN A 78 11.00 4.50 -4.77
CA GLN A 78 11.17 5.93 -4.60
C GLN A 78 12.40 6.25 -3.77
N ASN A 79 13.12 7.29 -4.18
CA ASN A 79 14.17 7.91 -3.38
C ASN A 79 13.60 9.13 -2.65
N ASN A 80 13.43 9.01 -1.33
CA ASN A 80 12.88 10.10 -0.51
C ASN A 80 13.87 11.26 -0.29
N ALA A 81 15.15 11.11 -0.65
CA ALA A 81 16.12 12.21 -0.69
C ALA A 81 15.83 13.21 -1.82
N GLU A 82 15.12 12.78 -2.87
CA GLU A 82 14.67 13.63 -3.97
C GLU A 82 13.16 13.77 -3.95
N LEU A 83 12.66 14.68 -3.11
CA LEU A 83 11.23 14.76 -2.80
C LEU A 83 10.33 14.93 -4.04
N ARG A 84 9.29 14.11 -4.07
CA ARG A 84 8.11 14.21 -4.93
C ARG A 84 6.87 13.94 -4.08
N ALA A 85 5.70 14.32 -4.58
CA ALA A 85 4.49 14.41 -3.78
C ALA A 85 3.96 13.06 -3.24
N THR A 86 4.43 11.92 -3.77
CA THR A 86 4.02 10.57 -3.32
C THR A 86 5.08 9.85 -2.48
N GLY A 87 6.16 10.52 -2.07
CA GLY A 87 7.22 9.95 -1.21
C GLY A 87 8.64 10.26 -1.68
N GLY A 88 8.89 10.36 -2.99
CA GLY A 88 10.22 10.61 -3.54
C GLY A 88 10.31 10.37 -5.04
N LEU A 89 11.45 10.67 -5.66
CA LEU A 89 11.69 10.41 -7.08
C LEU A 89 11.57 8.91 -7.37
N ILE A 90 10.76 8.53 -8.36
CA ILE A 90 10.75 7.14 -8.84
C ILE A 90 12.07 6.90 -9.58
N GLY A 91 12.99 6.15 -8.99
CA GLY A 91 14.30 5.86 -9.59
C GLY A 91 14.34 4.49 -10.26
N ASN A 92 13.66 3.50 -9.68
CA ASN A 92 13.60 2.15 -10.17
C ASN A 92 12.16 1.66 -10.21
N TYR A 93 11.92 0.64 -11.03
CA TYR A 93 10.67 -0.10 -11.04
C TYR A 93 10.91 -1.61 -11.07
N GLY A 94 9.86 -2.35 -10.75
CA GLY A 94 9.78 -3.78 -11.06
C GLY A 94 8.33 -4.21 -11.17
N ILE A 95 8.10 -5.44 -11.61
CA ILE A 95 6.76 -6.02 -11.73
C ILE A 95 6.61 -7.13 -10.71
N ILE A 96 5.76 -6.87 -9.70
CA ILE A 96 5.36 -7.87 -8.72
C ILE A 96 4.25 -8.71 -9.32
N THR A 97 4.39 -10.03 -9.33
CA THR A 97 3.30 -10.96 -9.62
C THR A 97 2.91 -11.71 -8.36
N MET A 98 1.63 -11.63 -8.00
CA MET A 98 1.01 -12.39 -6.93
C MET A 98 0.14 -13.49 -7.55
N ASP A 99 0.47 -14.76 -7.31
CA ASP A 99 -0.32 -15.91 -7.77
C ASP A 99 -0.54 -16.88 -6.62
N LYS A 100 -1.80 -17.04 -6.19
CA LYS A 100 -2.19 -17.90 -5.06
C LYS A 100 -1.36 -17.64 -3.81
N GLY A 101 -1.08 -16.36 -3.53
CA GLY A 101 -0.28 -15.93 -2.38
C GLY A 101 1.24 -16.06 -2.54
N LYS A 102 1.73 -16.55 -3.69
CA LYS A 102 3.17 -16.54 -4.01
C LYS A 102 3.54 -15.23 -4.68
N LEU A 103 4.59 -14.59 -4.16
CA LEU A 103 5.16 -13.36 -4.71
C LEU A 103 6.34 -13.72 -5.63
N SER A 104 6.41 -13.06 -6.78
CA SER A 104 7.61 -13.00 -7.61
C SER A 104 7.84 -11.57 -8.09
N LEU A 105 9.11 -11.19 -8.27
CA LEU A 105 9.52 -9.89 -8.80
C LEU A 105 10.25 -10.11 -10.12
N THR A 106 9.86 -9.38 -11.14
CA THR A 106 10.42 -9.43 -12.50
C THR A 106 10.68 -8.02 -13.02
N ASP A 107 11.42 -7.91 -14.12
CA ASP A 107 11.66 -6.64 -14.83
C ASP A 107 12.23 -5.50 -13.95
N PHE A 108 12.99 -5.84 -12.91
CA PHE A 108 13.60 -4.86 -12.01
C PHE A 108 14.68 -4.05 -12.73
N ASN A 109 14.43 -2.76 -12.95
CA ASN A 109 15.32 -1.88 -13.69
C ASN A 109 15.18 -0.42 -13.25
N GLU A 110 16.17 0.39 -13.62
CA GLU A 110 16.05 1.85 -13.57
C GLU A 110 14.85 2.32 -14.40
N ILE A 111 14.08 3.27 -13.86
CA ILE A 111 12.88 3.78 -14.53
C ILE A 111 13.22 4.41 -15.89
N LEU A 112 14.42 4.95 -16.04
CA LEU A 112 14.89 5.62 -17.25
C LEU A 112 15.20 4.65 -18.40
N LYS A 113 15.28 3.34 -18.12
CA LYS A 113 15.43 2.31 -19.17
C LYS A 113 14.10 2.01 -19.88
N LEU A 114 12.97 2.43 -19.31
CA LEU A 114 11.71 2.40 -20.04
C LEU A 114 11.78 3.40 -21.21
N GLN A 115 11.35 2.97 -22.39
CA GLN A 115 11.40 3.82 -23.57
C GLN A 115 10.70 5.17 -23.31
N ASN A 116 11.35 6.24 -23.77
CA ASN A 116 10.82 7.59 -23.68
C ASN A 116 9.50 7.69 -24.44
N MET A 117 8.56 8.43 -23.87
CA MET A 117 7.16 8.40 -24.27
C MET A 117 6.87 9.40 -25.39
N ASN A 118 5.81 9.16 -26.15
CA ASN A 118 5.11 10.24 -26.84
C ASN A 118 4.17 10.94 -25.82
N PRO A 119 4.30 12.25 -25.57
CA PRO A 119 3.49 13.00 -24.59
C PRO A 119 1.97 12.86 -24.79
N HIS A 120 1.55 12.56 -26.02
CA HIS A 120 0.15 12.41 -26.40
C HIS A 120 -0.39 10.98 -26.28
N ALA A 121 0.45 10.01 -25.92
CA ALA A 121 0.06 8.60 -25.86
C ALA A 121 -0.82 8.27 -24.65
N VAL A 122 -0.87 9.12 -23.62
CA VAL A 122 -1.58 8.82 -22.37
C VAL A 122 -2.59 9.90 -22.00
N ASN A 123 -3.82 9.44 -21.74
CA ASN A 123 -4.88 10.27 -21.21
C ASN A 123 -4.64 10.52 -19.70
N ALA A 124 -4.42 11.78 -19.34
CA ALA A 124 -4.30 12.22 -17.95
C ALA A 124 -5.39 13.27 -17.64
N PRO A 125 -5.86 13.39 -16.38
CA PRO A 125 -6.87 14.39 -16.02
C PRO A 125 -6.43 15.81 -16.38
N LYS A 126 -7.37 16.64 -16.85
CA LYS A 126 -7.08 18.03 -17.28
C LYS A 126 -6.41 18.86 -16.18
N ASP A 127 -6.85 18.74 -14.93
CA ASP A 127 -6.26 19.46 -13.79
C ASP A 127 -4.82 19.00 -13.50
N TYR A 128 -4.54 17.70 -13.63
CA TYR A 128 -3.18 17.17 -13.52
C TYR A 128 -2.27 17.76 -14.60
N LEU A 129 -2.72 17.76 -15.86
CA LEU A 129 -1.97 18.33 -16.98
C LEU A 129 -1.74 19.84 -16.81
N ALA A 130 -2.76 20.58 -16.36
CA ALA A 130 -2.66 22.02 -16.14
C ALA A 130 -1.63 22.38 -15.04
N ARG A 131 -1.54 21.58 -13.98
CA ARG A 131 -0.62 21.83 -12.85
C ARG A 131 0.79 21.30 -13.10
N TYR A 132 0.89 20.10 -13.68
CA TYR A 132 2.13 19.32 -13.70
C TYR A 132 2.68 19.09 -15.11
N GLY A 133 1.97 19.47 -16.16
CA GLY A 133 2.41 19.31 -17.55
C GLY A 133 3.74 20.01 -17.85
N GLN A 134 4.01 21.14 -17.21
CA GLN A 134 5.29 21.87 -17.31
C GLN A 134 6.51 21.03 -16.88
N PHE A 135 6.32 20.02 -16.03
CA PHE A 135 7.36 19.09 -15.59
C PHE A 135 7.47 17.85 -16.49
N GLN A 136 6.76 17.83 -17.62
CA GLN A 136 6.67 16.68 -18.52
C GLN A 136 6.20 15.42 -17.79
N ALA A 137 5.25 15.59 -16.84
CA ALA A 137 4.82 14.53 -15.93
C ALA A 137 4.10 13.35 -16.62
N THR A 138 3.79 13.46 -17.91
CA THR A 138 3.25 12.37 -18.77
C THR A 138 4.24 11.91 -19.83
N SER A 139 5.50 12.33 -19.76
CA SER A 139 6.54 12.00 -20.74
C SER A 139 7.86 11.56 -20.10
N ILE A 140 8.11 12.03 -18.88
CA ILE A 140 9.25 11.65 -18.04
C ILE A 140 8.70 10.84 -16.86
N TRP A 141 9.04 9.55 -16.84
CA TRP A 141 8.52 8.60 -15.85
C TRP A 141 8.73 9.06 -14.41
N SER A 142 9.94 9.54 -14.10
CA SER A 142 10.32 10.00 -12.77
C SER A 142 9.60 11.27 -12.32
N ASN A 143 8.91 11.98 -13.22
CA ASN A 143 8.10 13.16 -12.92
C ASN A 143 6.59 12.84 -12.84
N THR A 144 6.19 11.59 -13.06
CA THR A 144 4.76 11.21 -13.04
C THR A 144 4.11 11.44 -11.66
N ASN A 145 4.90 11.40 -10.59
CA ASN A 145 4.43 11.53 -9.22
C ASN A 145 4.57 12.95 -8.62
N MET A 146 4.51 13.98 -9.46
CA MET A 146 4.44 15.38 -9.02
C MET A 146 3.13 15.73 -8.30
N SER A 147 2.04 14.99 -8.58
CA SER A 147 0.76 15.15 -7.89
C SER A 147 0.73 14.38 -6.58
N PRO A 148 0.20 14.95 -5.48
CA PRO A 148 -0.03 14.21 -4.23
C PRO A 148 -1.21 13.23 -4.33
N ASP A 149 -2.03 13.33 -5.38
CA ASP A 149 -3.16 12.43 -5.62
C ASP A 149 -2.66 11.07 -6.16
N PHE A 150 -2.25 10.19 -5.25
CA PHE A 150 -1.68 8.88 -5.56
C PHE A 150 -2.59 8.00 -6.44
N PRO A 151 -3.92 7.93 -6.24
CA PRO A 151 -4.82 7.25 -7.19
C PRO A 151 -4.70 7.76 -8.63
N THR A 152 -4.55 9.07 -8.84
CA THR A 152 -4.32 9.63 -10.19
C THR A 152 -2.95 9.25 -10.72
N VAL A 153 -1.89 9.40 -9.92
CA VAL A 153 -0.53 9.00 -10.31
C VAL A 153 -0.49 7.52 -10.70
N SER A 154 -1.13 6.66 -9.91
CA SER A 154 -1.21 5.22 -10.16
C SER A 154 -1.86 4.90 -11.50
N ARG A 155 -3.02 5.51 -11.81
CA ARG A 155 -3.69 5.32 -13.10
C ARG A 155 -2.81 5.77 -14.27
N ILE A 156 -2.12 6.90 -14.12
CA ILE A 156 -1.21 7.41 -15.16
C ILE A 156 -0.07 6.42 -15.36
N LEU A 157 0.61 5.97 -14.31
CA LEU A 157 1.69 4.97 -14.40
C LEU A 157 1.25 3.69 -15.09
N LEU A 158 0.06 3.16 -14.77
CA LEU A 158 -0.50 1.97 -15.41
C LEU A 158 -0.74 2.19 -16.91
N ASN A 159 -1.33 3.33 -17.27
CA ASN A 159 -1.59 3.67 -18.68
C ASN A 159 -0.29 3.87 -19.46
N LEU A 160 0.70 4.54 -18.87
CA LEU A 160 2.03 4.72 -19.48
C LEU A 160 2.69 3.35 -19.70
N TYR A 161 2.70 2.50 -18.68
CA TYR A 161 3.33 1.18 -18.76
C TYR A 161 2.66 0.30 -19.83
N GLY A 162 1.34 0.27 -19.86
CA GLY A 162 0.59 -0.45 -20.89
C GLY A 162 0.83 0.09 -22.30
N SER A 163 0.98 1.41 -22.46
CA SER A 163 1.22 2.03 -23.77
C SER A 163 2.61 1.71 -24.33
N VAL A 164 3.63 1.58 -23.46
CA VAL A 164 5.01 1.29 -23.88
C VAL A 164 5.26 -0.20 -24.06
N THR A 165 4.70 -1.03 -23.18
CA THR A 165 5.02 -2.48 -23.14
C THR A 165 3.95 -3.36 -23.78
N GLY A 166 2.74 -2.84 -23.99
CA GLY A 166 1.56 -3.63 -24.33
C GLY A 166 0.99 -4.45 -23.16
N VAL A 167 1.58 -4.34 -21.96
CA VAL A 167 1.19 -5.13 -20.78
C VAL A 167 0.29 -4.32 -19.86
N SER A 168 -0.89 -4.85 -19.57
CA SER A 168 -1.77 -4.32 -18.53
C SER A 168 -1.37 -4.84 -17.15
N LEU A 169 -1.45 -3.98 -16.14
CA LEU A 169 -1.18 -4.28 -14.74
C LEU A 169 -2.41 -3.95 -13.89
N ASP A 170 -2.55 -4.61 -12.75
CA ASP A 170 -3.70 -4.53 -11.84
C ASP A 170 -3.61 -3.37 -10.84
N GLY A 171 -2.41 -2.81 -10.63
CA GLY A 171 -2.22 -1.73 -9.67
C GLY A 171 -0.78 -1.26 -9.54
N VAL A 172 -0.58 -0.27 -8.68
CA VAL A 172 0.73 0.30 -8.37
C VAL A 172 1.00 0.15 -6.88
N ILE A 173 2.19 -0.33 -6.53
CA ILE A 173 2.72 -0.37 -5.18
C ILE A 173 3.92 0.58 -5.16
N THR A 174 4.04 1.41 -4.13
CA THR A 174 5.22 2.25 -3.96
C THR A 174 5.94 1.89 -2.68
N ILE A 175 7.27 1.90 -2.73
CA ILE A 175 8.10 1.68 -1.56
C ILE A 175 9.28 2.64 -1.59
N ASP A 176 9.67 3.14 -0.43
CA ASP A 176 10.87 3.92 -0.23
C ASP A 176 11.78 3.19 0.79
N PRO A 177 13.02 3.68 1.04
CA PRO A 177 13.93 3.07 2.00
C PRO A 177 13.37 2.88 3.40
N VAL A 178 12.53 3.81 3.87
CA VAL A 178 11.92 3.75 5.20
C VAL A 178 10.81 2.69 5.23
N GLY A 179 10.01 2.60 4.18
CA GLY A 179 9.03 1.53 4.01
C GLY A 179 9.68 0.16 3.95
N LEU A 180 10.85 0.04 3.31
CA LEU A 180 11.61 -1.20 3.26
C LEU A 180 12.20 -1.57 4.64
N GLN A 181 12.66 -0.59 5.42
CA GLN A 181 13.06 -0.80 6.81
C GLN A 181 11.92 -1.41 7.63
N TYR A 182 10.71 -0.85 7.55
CA TYR A 182 9.56 -1.41 8.26
C TYR A 182 9.17 -2.81 7.79
N LEU A 183 9.32 -3.08 6.49
CA LEU A 183 9.09 -4.42 5.95
C LEU A 183 10.09 -5.42 6.57
N LEU A 184 11.37 -5.08 6.64
CA LEU A 184 12.41 -5.93 7.22
C LEU A 184 12.23 -6.15 8.72
N THR A 185 11.68 -5.18 9.46
CA THR A 185 11.27 -5.40 10.86
C THR A 185 10.24 -6.53 10.98
N ALA A 186 9.36 -6.69 9.99
CA ALA A 186 8.30 -7.70 10.01
C ALA A 186 8.74 -9.08 9.46
N ILE A 187 9.56 -9.10 8.41
CA ILE A 187 9.95 -10.35 7.73
C ILE A 187 11.33 -10.88 8.16
N GLY A 188 12.12 -10.06 8.85
CA GLY A 188 13.50 -10.35 9.22
C GLY A 188 14.51 -9.95 8.12
N PRO A 189 15.82 -10.12 8.42
CA PRO A 189 16.90 -9.79 7.49
C PRO A 189 16.89 -10.66 6.23
N VAL A 190 17.46 -10.13 5.15
CA VAL A 190 17.57 -10.80 3.85
C VAL A 190 19.03 -10.89 3.41
N ASP A 191 19.45 -12.08 2.99
CA ASP A 191 20.76 -12.30 2.37
C ASP A 191 20.75 -11.82 0.91
N LEU A 192 21.77 -11.07 0.50
CA LEU A 192 21.97 -10.71 -0.91
C LEU A 192 22.83 -11.77 -1.62
N PRO A 193 22.28 -12.59 -2.53
CA PRO A 193 23.03 -13.65 -3.18
C PRO A 193 24.21 -13.09 -3.98
N GLY A 194 25.42 -13.56 -3.69
CA GLY A 194 26.65 -13.08 -4.33
C GLY A 194 27.38 -11.98 -3.58
N GLU A 195 26.78 -11.44 -2.51
CA GLU A 195 27.43 -10.51 -1.59
C GLU A 195 27.48 -11.12 -0.18
N SER A 196 28.57 -10.89 0.55
CA SER A 196 28.66 -11.28 1.98
C SER A 196 27.96 -10.27 2.88
N ILE A 197 26.83 -9.72 2.43
CA ILE A 197 26.09 -8.65 3.09
C ILE A 197 24.68 -9.14 3.42
N ILE A 198 24.29 -8.93 4.68
CA ILE A 198 22.94 -9.12 5.17
C ILE A 198 22.28 -7.75 5.21
N ILE A 199 21.12 -7.61 4.55
CA ILE A 199 20.32 -6.39 4.61
C ILE A 199 19.25 -6.55 5.68
N ASP A 200 19.20 -5.59 6.61
CA ASP A 200 18.29 -5.58 7.75
C ASP A 200 17.66 -4.19 7.94
N GLU A 201 16.81 -4.06 8.95
CA GLU A 201 16.14 -2.80 9.29
C GLU A 201 17.13 -1.69 9.69
N HIS A 202 18.35 -2.02 10.13
CA HIS A 202 19.32 -1.03 10.58
C HIS A 202 20.14 -0.44 9.44
N ASN A 203 20.40 -1.21 8.39
CA ASN A 203 21.31 -0.82 7.32
C ASN A 203 20.63 -0.50 5.99
N VAL A 204 19.39 -0.95 5.76
CA VAL A 204 18.74 -0.84 4.45
C VAL A 204 18.59 0.60 3.96
N VAL A 205 18.36 1.55 4.86
CA VAL A 205 18.21 2.97 4.51
C VAL A 205 19.51 3.53 3.95
N ASN A 206 20.63 3.28 4.63
CA ASN A 206 21.94 3.76 4.18
C ASN A 206 22.37 3.12 2.85
N TRP A 207 21.96 1.87 2.64
CA TRP A 207 22.34 1.11 1.45
C TRP A 207 21.56 1.52 0.20
N THR A 208 20.36 2.07 0.37
CA THR A 208 19.45 2.41 -0.74
C THR A 208 19.39 3.90 -1.07
N LEU A 209 20.05 4.76 -0.28
CA LEU A 209 20.07 6.22 -0.43
C LEU A 209 21.35 6.79 -1.06
N ILE A 210 22.05 6.01 -1.88
CA ILE A 210 23.33 6.40 -2.52
C ILE A 210 23.10 6.97 -3.91
#